data_AF-A0A7C4KYN8-F1
#
_entry.id   AF-A0A7C4KYN8-F1
#
_cell.length_a   1.000
_cell.length_b   1.000
_cell.length_c   1.000
_cell.angle_alpha   90.00
_cell.angle_beta   90.00
_cell.angle_gamma   90.00
#
_symmetry.space_group_name_H-M   'P 1'
#
loop_
_entity.id
_entity.type
_entity.pdbx_description
1 polymer ?
#
loop_
_entity_poly.entity_id
_entity_poly.type
_entity_poly.pdbx_seq_one_letter_code
_entity_poly.pdbx_strand_id
1 'polypeptide(L)'
;MKRKLLDILACPICKYYPLELLIFEEKEEIEEGVLICNKCNRWYPIIESIPHMLPDDLRDREEDLGFLKKWKEKIPDNILKEGKPFNLS
;
A
#
# COMPACT_ATOMS: atom_id res chain seq x y z
N MET A 1 2.00 10.96 6.91
CA MET A 1 1.65 9.89 7.89
C MET A 1 2.73 9.76 8.96
N LYS A 2 2.34 9.84 10.24
CA LYS A 2 3.26 9.58 11.38
C LYS A 2 3.63 8.10 11.51
N ARG A 3 4.92 7.81 11.63
CA ARG A 3 5.45 6.44 11.80
C ARG A 3 4.84 5.68 12.98
N LYS A 4 4.52 6.38 14.09
CA LYS A 4 3.88 5.78 15.29
C LYS A 4 2.50 5.16 15.03
N LEU A 5 1.81 5.52 13.95
CA LEU A 5 0.53 4.90 13.58
C LEU A 5 0.71 3.48 13.04
N LEU A 6 1.89 3.15 12.50
CA LEU A 6 2.19 1.80 11.99
C LEU A 6 2.14 0.74 13.10
N ASP A 7 2.39 1.14 14.34
CA ASP A 7 2.43 0.24 15.50
C ASP A 7 1.07 -0.39 15.80
N ILE A 8 -0.03 0.18 15.29
CA ILE A 8 -1.41 -0.30 15.51
C ILE A 8 -2.13 -0.76 14.24
N LEU A 9 -1.53 -0.53 13.06
CA LEU A 9 -2.21 -0.79 11.79
C LEU A 9 -2.07 -2.26 11.38
N ALA A 10 -3.20 -2.94 11.34
CA ALA A 10 -3.33 -4.29 10.80
C ALA A 10 -4.05 -4.26 9.45
N CYS A 11 -3.84 -5.31 8.65
CA CYS A 11 -4.57 -5.48 7.39
C CYS A 11 -6.09 -5.50 7.62
N PRO A 12 -6.90 -4.65 6.95
CA PRO A 12 -8.34 -4.59 7.16
C PRO A 12 -9.05 -5.90 6.80
N ILE A 13 -8.48 -6.69 5.88
CA ILE A 13 -9.07 -7.93 5.38
C ILE A 13 -8.74 -9.15 6.25
N CYS A 14 -7.45 -9.41 6.51
CA CYS A 14 -7.01 -10.62 7.21
C CYS A 14 -6.53 -10.40 8.65
N LYS A 15 -6.59 -9.15 9.13
CA LYS A 15 -6.18 -8.70 10.47
C LYS A 15 -4.71 -9.01 10.82
N TYR A 16 -3.88 -9.31 9.82
CA TYR A 16 -2.45 -9.55 10.02
C TYR A 16 -1.71 -8.28 10.38
N TYR A 17 -0.73 -8.44 11.27
CA TYR A 17 0.20 -7.42 11.75
C TYR A 17 1.58 -8.10 11.94
N PRO A 18 2.69 -7.41 11.66
CA PRO A 18 2.79 -6.05 11.13
C PRO A 18 2.57 -5.95 9.62
N LEU A 19 2.22 -4.74 9.15
CA LEU A 19 2.29 -4.38 7.73
C LEU A 19 3.70 -3.91 7.40
N GLU A 20 4.21 -4.31 6.23
CA GLU A 20 5.47 -3.81 5.69
C GLU A 20 5.24 -2.44 5.05
N LEU A 21 6.08 -1.45 5.35
CA LEU A 21 5.99 -0.11 4.78
C LEU A 21 7.14 0.12 3.80
N LEU A 22 6.79 0.54 2.59
CA LEU A 22 7.74 1.10 1.63
C LEU A 22 7.46 2.59 1.47
N ILE A 23 8.49 3.40 1.66
CA ILE A 23 8.41 4.85 1.58
C ILE A 23 8.90 5.28 0.20
N PHE A 24 8.11 6.06 -0.52
CA PHE A 24 8.48 6.61 -1.81
C PHE A 24 8.93 8.06 -1.70
N GLU A 25 8.21 8.84 -0.90
CA GLU A 25 8.53 10.23 -0.56
C GLU A 25 8.31 10.48 0.93
N GLU A 26 9.29 11.12 1.57
CA GLU A 26 9.23 11.51 2.98
C GLU A 26 9.78 12.94 3.12
N LYS A 27 9.07 13.74 3.91
CA LYS A 27 9.53 15.07 4.37
C LYS A 27 9.57 15.07 5.89
N GLU A 28 8.62 15.73 6.54
CA GLU A 28 8.40 15.63 7.99
C GLU A 28 7.58 14.38 8.36
N GLU A 29 6.70 13.97 7.44
CA GLU A 29 5.95 12.73 7.51
C GLU A 29 6.08 11.95 6.18
N ILE A 30 5.63 10.69 6.18
CA ILE A 30 5.55 9.87 4.96
C ILE A 30 4.44 10.46 4.08
N GLU A 31 4.82 11.08 2.96
CA GLU A 31 3.91 11.73 2.02
C GLU A 31 3.36 10.72 1.01
N GLU A 32 4.24 9.90 0.44
CA GLU A 32 3.86 8.82 -0.48
C GLU A 32 4.57 7.52 -0.11
N GLY A 33 3.85 6.41 -0.21
CA GLY A 33 4.37 5.09 0.13
C GLY A 33 3.33 4.00 -0.10
N VAL A 34 3.66 2.78 0.29
CA VAL A 34 2.72 1.65 0.24
C VAL A 34 2.88 0.78 1.48
N LEU A 35 1.74 0.35 2.03
CA LEU A 35 1.68 -0.65 3.08
C LEU A 35 1.38 -2.01 2.46
N ILE A 36 2.16 -3.03 2.77
CA ILE A 36 2.04 -4.37 2.21
C ILE A 36 1.73 -5.36 3.32
N CYS A 37 0.75 -6.23 3.08
CA CYS A 37 0.41 -7.33 3.96
C CYS A 37 1.03 -8.63 3.45
N ASN A 38 2.10 -9.08 4.09
CA ASN A 38 2.83 -10.30 3.73
C ASN A 38 2.04 -11.61 3.93
N LYS A 39 0.88 -11.56 4.60
CA LYS A 39 -0.01 -12.72 4.75
C LYS A 39 -0.98 -12.92 3.58
N CYS A 40 -1.54 -11.83 3.04
CA CYS A 40 -2.59 -11.92 2.01
C CYS A 40 -2.21 -11.25 0.68
N ASN A 41 -0.98 -10.74 0.60
CA ASN A 41 -0.40 -10.04 -0.54
C ASN A 41 -1.19 -8.81 -0.99
N ARG A 42 -1.93 -8.17 -0.08
CA ARG A 42 -2.61 -6.90 -0.33
C ARG A 42 -1.68 -5.74 -0.06
N TRP A 43 -1.81 -4.71 -0.89
CA TRP A 43 -1.07 -3.47 -0.74
C TRP A 43 -2.03 -2.30 -0.59
N TYR A 44 -1.67 -1.28 0.17
CA TYR A 44 -2.49 -0.09 0.43
C TYR A 44 -1.65 1.16 0.16
N PRO A 45 -2.02 2.00 -0.82
CA PRO A 45 -1.24 3.20 -1.12
C PRO A 45 -1.38 4.23 0.00
N ILE A 46 -0.30 4.96 0.23
CA ILE A 46 -0.28 6.19 1.02
C ILE A 46 -0.13 7.32 0.01
N ILE A 47 -1.12 8.21 -0.04
CA ILE A 47 -1.18 9.35 -0.97
C ILE A 47 -1.45 10.59 -0.10
N GLU A 48 -0.67 11.65 -0.29
CA GLU A 48 -0.80 12.89 0.49
C GLU A 48 -0.85 12.62 2.00
N SER A 49 0.05 11.76 2.49
CA SER A 49 0.12 11.39 3.90
C SER A 49 -1.08 10.57 4.43
N ILE A 50 -2.04 10.17 3.59
CA ILE A 50 -3.25 9.43 3.96
C ILE A 50 -3.16 7.97 3.46
N PRO A 51 -3.21 6.96 4.35
CA PRO A 51 -3.24 5.55 3.95
C PRO A 51 -4.65 5.15 3.45
N HIS A 52 -4.77 4.79 2.18
CA HIS A 52 -6.00 4.27 1.57
C HIS A 52 -6.19 2.78 1.87
N MET A 53 -6.70 2.48 3.07
CA MET A 53 -6.93 1.11 3.56
C MET A 53 -8.37 0.63 3.33
N LEU A 54 -8.89 0.85 2.12
CA LEU A 54 -10.23 0.43 1.74
C LEU A 54 -10.31 -1.09 1.47
N PRO A 55 -11.47 -1.72 1.71
CA PRO A 55 -11.79 -3.05 1.18
C PRO A 55 -11.66 -3.13 -0.34
N ASP A 56 -11.37 -4.32 -0.86
CA ASP A 56 -11.11 -4.54 -2.29
C ASP A 56 -12.27 -4.08 -3.19
N ASP A 57 -13.51 -4.22 -2.71
CA ASP A 57 -14.76 -3.84 -3.38
C ASP A 57 -14.99 -2.32 -3.48
N LEU A 58 -14.29 -1.54 -2.66
CA LEU A 58 -14.36 -0.07 -2.67
C LEU A 58 -13.16 0.60 -3.35
N ARG A 59 -12.27 -0.18 -3.95
CA ARG A 59 -11.07 0.33 -4.61
C ARG A 59 -11.29 0.57 -6.10
N ASP A 60 -10.87 1.75 -6.56
CA ASP A 60 -10.90 2.09 -7.97
C ASP A 60 -9.70 1.49 -8.71
N ARG A 61 -9.99 0.74 -9.78
CA ARG A 61 -8.98 0.01 -10.54
C ARG A 61 -8.05 0.94 -11.32
N GLU A 62 -8.57 2.02 -11.90
CA GLU A 62 -7.78 2.93 -12.71
C GLU A 62 -6.83 3.74 -11.84
N GLU A 63 -7.31 4.23 -10.71
CA GLU A 63 -6.48 4.93 -9.71
C GLU A 63 -5.35 4.04 -9.19
N ASP A 64 -5.68 2.80 -8.79
CA ASP A 64 -4.70 1.85 -8.26
C ASP A 64 -3.64 1.46 -9.29
N LEU A 65 -4.05 1.16 -10.52
CA LEU A 65 -3.11 0.87 -11.60
C LEU A 65 -2.26 2.10 -11.94
N GLY A 66 -2.83 3.30 -11.87
CA GLY A 66 -2.09 4.56 -12.02
C GLY A 66 -1.01 4.71 -10.96
N PHE A 67 -1.34 4.44 -9.69
CA PHE A 67 -0.40 4.46 -8.57
C PHE A 67 0.73 3.44 -8.76
N LEU A 68 0.40 2.18 -9.09
CA LEU A 68 1.39 1.14 -9.35
C LEU A 68 2.32 1.49 -10.51
N LYS A 69 1.80 2.11 -11.58
CA LYS A 69 2.61 2.57 -12.72
C LYS A 69 3.55 3.70 -12.31
N LYS A 70 3.06 4.68 -11.53
CA LYS A 70 3.86 5.81 -11.03
C LYS A 70 5.06 5.33 -10.22
N TRP A 71 4.86 4.35 -9.35
CA TRP A 71 5.88 3.85 -8.41
C TRP A 71 6.49 2.49 -8.77
N LYS A 72 6.35 2.07 -10.02
CA LYS A 72 6.75 0.74 -10.50
C LYS A 72 8.20 0.38 -10.14
N GLU A 73 9.13 1.33 -10.21
CA GLU A 73 10.55 1.07 -9.93
C GLU A 73 10.87 0.88 -8.44
N LYS A 74 10.00 1.36 -7.54
CA LYS A 74 10.18 1.27 -6.09
C LYS A 74 9.35 0.15 -5.46
N ILE A 75 8.34 -0.36 -6.16
CA ILE A 75 7.46 -1.43 -5.67
C ILE A 75 8.08 -2.80 -6.00
N PRO A 76 8.13 -3.74 -5.04
CA PRO A 76 8.62 -5.09 -5.26
C PRO A 76 7.86 -5.85 -6.35
N ASP A 77 8.58 -6.63 -7.15
CA ASP A 77 8.03 -7.40 -8.27
C ASP A 77 6.87 -8.33 -7.87
N ASN A 78 6.91 -8.91 -6.67
CA ASN A 78 5.83 -9.77 -6.17
C ASN A 78 4.51 -9.00 -6.02
N ILE A 79 4.56 -7.72 -5.65
CA ILE A 79 3.36 -6.88 -5.55
C ILE A 79 2.92 -6.41 -6.93
N LEU A 80 3.86 -6.08 -7.81
CA LEU A 80 3.53 -5.71 -9.19
C LEU A 80 2.90 -6.85 -9.99
N LYS A 81 3.19 -8.11 -9.66
CA LYS A 81 2.68 -9.29 -10.40
C LYS A 81 1.54 -10.01 -9.71
N GLU A 82 1.56 -10.09 -8.39
CA GLU A 82 0.62 -10.93 -7.62
C GLU A 82 -0.14 -10.13 -6.55
N GLY A 83 0.08 -8.81 -6.50
CA GLY A 83 -0.54 -7.92 -5.54
C GLY A 83 -2.06 -7.92 -5.68
N LYS A 84 -2.73 -7.82 -4.52
CA LYS A 84 -4.18 -7.70 -4.42
C LYS A 84 -4.58 -6.29 -3.96
N PRO A 85 -5.72 -5.77 -4.42
CA PRO A 85 -6.68 -6.40 -5.34
C PRO A 85 -6.24 -6.34 -6.81
N PHE A 86 -5.38 -5.39 -7.16
CA PHE A 86 -4.90 -5.19 -8.53
C PHE A 86 -3.38 -5.25 -8.60
N ASN A 87 -2.88 -5.60 -9.78
CA ASN A 87 -1.47 -5.71 -10.12
C ASN A 87 -1.27 -5.32 -11.61
N LEU A 88 -0.02 -5.18 -12.04
CA LEU A 88 0.35 -4.75 -13.39
C LEU A 88 0.60 -5.91 -14.37
N SER A 89 0.35 -7.15 -13.95
CA SER A 89 0.58 -8.34 -14.78
C SER A 89 -0.60 -8.72 -15.67
#